data_AF-A0A1W9MB33-F1
#
_entry.id   AF-A0A1W9MB33-F1
#
_cell.length_a   1.000
_cell.length_b   1.000
_cell.length_c   1.000
_cell.angle_alpha   90.00
_cell.angle_beta   90.00
_cell.angle_gamma   90.00
#
_symmetry.space_group_name_H-M   'P 1'
#
loop_
_entity.id
_entity.type
_entity.pdbx_description
1 polymer ?
#
loop_
_entity_poly.entity_id
_entity_poly.type
_entity_poly.pdbx_seq_one_letter_code
_entity_poly.pdbx_strand_id
1 'polypeptide(L)'
;MPNYIPDKGDFVILTFDPQAGHEQMGRRPAIVISNKLFNQYTGLALVCPITNTDRNIPFHISIPQDAGIRGLVMVDQIKSVDFRARVVQFMEKAPPILMREVMAILEAIVA
;
A
#
# COMPACT_ATOMS: atom_id res chain seq x y z
N MET A 1 20.76 -7.68 -7.83
CA MET A 1 19.61 -7.83 -6.91
C MET A 1 18.67 -6.66 -7.18
N PRO A 2 17.34 -6.82 -7.31
CA PRO A 2 16.56 -5.84 -8.04
C PRO A 2 16.66 -4.50 -7.34
N ASN A 3 17.10 -3.52 -8.12
CA ASN A 3 17.49 -2.17 -7.73
C ASN A 3 16.26 -1.30 -7.40
N TYR A 4 15.17 -1.94 -6.96
CA TYR A 4 13.87 -1.33 -6.82
C TYR A 4 13.72 -0.77 -5.42
N ILE A 5 13.52 0.55 -5.37
CA ILE A 5 13.14 1.27 -4.17
C ILE A 5 11.70 1.71 -4.41
N PRO A 6 10.75 1.21 -3.60
CA PRO A 6 9.36 1.62 -3.73
C PRO A 6 9.23 3.13 -3.58
N ASP A 7 8.36 3.72 -4.37
CA ASP A 7 8.04 5.14 -4.33
C ASP A 7 6.54 5.34 -4.11
N LYS A 8 6.19 6.51 -3.58
CA LYS A 8 4.82 6.90 -3.34
C LYS A 8 3.96 6.70 -4.60
N GLY A 9 2.82 6.05 -4.41
CA GLY A 9 1.89 5.68 -5.47
C GLY A 9 2.28 4.45 -6.28
N ASP A 10 3.36 3.75 -5.95
CA ASP A 10 3.58 2.42 -6.50
C ASP A 10 2.56 1.44 -5.94
N PHE A 11 1.89 0.72 -6.82
CA PHE A 11 1.31 -0.55 -6.44
C PHE A 11 2.38 -1.63 -6.44
N VAL A 12 2.39 -2.41 -5.37
CA VAL A 12 3.37 -3.45 -5.13
C VAL A 12 2.71 -4.72 -4.62
N ILE A 13 3.37 -5.86 -4.81
CA ILE A 13 2.98 -7.13 -4.18
C ILE A 13 4.04 -7.55 -3.16
N LEU A 14 3.58 -7.91 -1.96
CA LEU A 14 4.45 -8.36 -0.87
C LEU A 14 3.75 -9.34 0.07
N THR A 15 4.53 -10.09 0.84
CA THR A 15 4.02 -11.00 1.88
C THR A 15 3.91 -10.25 3.19
N PHE A 16 2.76 -10.32 3.87
CA PHE A 16 2.51 -9.62 5.14
C PHE A 16 2.79 -10.44 6.42
N ASP A 17 3.35 -11.64 6.31
CA ASP A 17 3.64 -12.54 7.45
C ASP A 17 4.98 -12.24 8.15
N PRO A 18 5.16 -12.56 9.45
CA PRO A 18 4.16 -12.99 10.43
C PRO A 18 3.34 -11.82 10.98
N GLN A 19 2.18 -12.11 11.58
CA GLN A 19 1.22 -11.10 12.07
C GLN A 19 0.74 -11.37 13.51
N ALA A 20 0.22 -10.35 14.19
CA ALA A 20 -0.64 -10.50 15.37
C ALA A 20 -2.06 -9.92 15.11
N GLY A 21 -3.11 -10.57 15.60
CA GLY A 21 -4.48 -10.01 15.59
C GLY A 21 -5.11 -9.82 14.20
N HIS A 22 -5.70 -8.64 13.96
CA HIS A 22 -6.50 -8.29 12.76
C HIS A 22 -5.69 -7.91 11.51
N GLU A 23 -4.39 -8.12 11.55
CA GLU A 23 -3.50 -7.81 10.44
C GLU A 23 -3.87 -8.58 9.14
N GLN A 24 -3.46 -8.08 7.98
CA GLN A 24 -3.60 -8.80 6.70
C GLN A 24 -2.50 -9.88 6.57
N MET A 25 -2.87 -11.07 6.06
CA MET A 25 -1.99 -12.26 6.00
C MET A 25 -1.65 -12.67 4.56
N GLY A 26 -0.47 -13.27 4.31
CA GLY A 26 -0.10 -13.80 3.00
C GLY A 26 0.36 -12.77 1.96
N ARG A 27 0.54 -13.22 0.71
CA ARG A 27 1.03 -12.40 -0.40
C ARG A 27 -0.11 -11.61 -1.05
N ARG A 28 -0.09 -10.29 -0.92
CA ARG A 28 -1.18 -9.41 -1.39
C ARG A 28 -0.66 -8.11 -2.01
N PRO A 29 -1.45 -7.49 -2.90
CA PRO A 29 -1.14 -6.17 -3.40
C PRO A 29 -1.32 -5.11 -2.30
N ALA A 30 -0.53 -4.04 -2.40
CA ALA A 30 -0.55 -2.88 -1.52
C ALA A 30 -0.14 -1.64 -2.31
N ILE A 31 -0.50 -0.45 -1.80
CA ILE A 31 -0.05 0.82 -2.35
C ILE A 31 0.95 1.48 -1.40
N VAL A 32 2.04 2.01 -1.95
CA VAL A 32 3.08 2.71 -1.18
C VAL A 32 2.66 4.16 -0.95
N ILE A 33 2.65 4.59 0.31
CA ILE A 33 2.27 5.96 0.70
C ILE A 33 3.45 6.83 1.16
N SER A 34 4.56 6.21 1.55
CA SER A 34 5.79 6.92 1.93
C SER A 34 6.64 7.33 0.73
N ASN A 35 7.36 8.44 0.88
CA ASN A 35 8.24 8.98 -0.16
C ASN A 35 9.46 8.09 -0.41
N LYS A 36 9.92 8.00 -1.67
CA LYS A 36 11.13 7.23 -2.04
C LYS A 36 12.37 7.55 -1.21
N LEU A 37 12.59 8.82 -0.86
CA LEU A 37 13.75 9.23 -0.08
C LEU A 37 13.75 8.55 1.31
N PHE A 38 12.61 8.57 2.00
CA PHE A 38 12.42 7.87 3.27
C PHE A 38 12.67 6.37 3.08
N ASN A 39 12.10 5.78 2.03
CA ASN A 39 12.22 4.35 1.76
C ASN A 39 13.68 3.95 1.50
N GLN A 40 14.41 4.73 0.70
CA GLN A 40 15.79 4.49 0.36
C GLN A 40 16.70 4.46 1.59
N TYR A 41 16.57 5.44 2.48
CA TYR A 41 17.44 5.58 3.65
C TYR A 41 17.11 4.60 4.77
N THR A 42 15.84 4.27 4.97
CA THR A 42 15.42 3.40 6.08
C THR A 42 15.39 1.92 5.71
N GLY A 43 15.21 1.59 4.43
CA GLY A 43 14.86 0.22 4.01
C GLY A 43 13.41 -0.16 4.32
N LEU A 44 12.61 0.76 4.85
CA LEU A 44 11.20 0.57 5.19
C LEU A 44 10.30 1.31 4.20
N ALA A 45 9.12 0.77 3.94
CA ALA A 45 8.07 1.45 3.20
C ALA A 45 6.78 1.46 4.02
N LEU A 46 6.08 2.59 4.04
CA LEU A 46 4.72 2.66 4.56
C LEU A 46 3.76 2.29 3.41
N VAL A 47 2.92 1.30 3.65
CA VAL A 47 2.00 0.75 2.65
C VAL A 47 0.60 0.58 3.21
N CYS A 48 -0.41 0.72 2.34
CA CYS A 48 -1.79 0.34 2.63
C CYS A 48 -2.16 -0.94 1.84
N PRO A 49 -2.61 -2.02 2.50
CA PRO A 49 -3.05 -3.25 1.83
C PRO A 49 -4.26 -3.02 0.93
N ILE A 50 -4.43 -3.91 -0.05
CA ILE A 50 -5.59 -3.92 -0.95
C ILE A 50 -6.44 -5.16 -0.69
N THR A 51 -7.76 -4.97 -0.62
CA THR A 51 -8.75 -6.04 -0.47
C THR A 51 -9.75 -6.02 -1.63
N ASN A 52 -10.26 -7.20 -2.01
CA ASN A 52 -11.41 -7.29 -2.93
C ASN A 52 -12.75 -7.35 -2.17
N THR A 53 -12.72 -7.42 -0.84
CA THR A 53 -13.92 -7.48 -0.03
C THR A 53 -14.33 -6.07 0.36
N ASP A 54 -15.43 -5.61 -0.20
CA ASP A 54 -16.09 -4.40 0.26
C ASP A 54 -16.98 -4.71 1.48
N ARG A 55 -16.76 -3.96 2.56
CA ARG A 55 -17.56 -4.03 3.80
C ARG A 55 -18.17 -2.66 4.14
N ASN A 56 -18.20 -1.72 3.18
CA ASN A 56 -18.61 -0.34 3.36
C ASN A 56 -17.87 0.36 4.52
N ILE A 57 -16.56 0.08 4.64
CA ILE A 57 -15.72 0.74 5.65
C ILE A 57 -15.36 2.14 5.12
N PRO A 58 -15.63 3.23 5.87
CA PRO A 58 -15.41 4.60 5.39
C PRO A 58 -13.97 4.94 4.97
N PHE A 59 -13.00 4.20 5.51
CA PHE A 59 -11.56 4.38 5.23
C PHE A 59 -11.06 3.52 4.06
N HIS A 60 -11.95 2.80 3.38
CA HIS A 60 -11.61 2.02 2.20
C HIS A 60 -11.88 2.83 0.93
N ILE A 61 -10.84 3.02 0.11
CA ILE A 61 -10.95 3.77 -1.15
C ILE A 61 -10.95 2.81 -2.34
N SER A 62 -12.00 2.89 -3.16
CA SER A 62 -12.12 2.08 -4.37
C SER A 62 -11.04 2.43 -5.40
N ILE A 63 -10.39 1.41 -5.93
CA ILE A 63 -9.42 1.58 -7.03
C ILE A 63 -10.20 1.78 -8.34
N PRO A 64 -9.88 2.83 -9.13
CA PRO A 64 -10.51 3.07 -10.44
C PRO A 64 -10.43 1.86 -11.37
N GLN A 65 -11.47 1.63 -12.18
CA GLN A 65 -11.57 0.44 -13.05
C GLN A 65 -10.53 0.41 -14.18
N ASP A 66 -9.95 1.56 -14.53
CA ASP A 66 -8.92 1.73 -15.54
C ASP A 66 -7.50 1.43 -15.01
N ALA A 67 -7.33 1.18 -13.72
CA ALA A 67 -6.09 0.64 -13.16
C ALA A 67 -5.96 -0.86 -13.47
N GLY A 68 -4.73 -1.37 -13.59
CA GLY A 68 -4.45 -2.80 -13.75
C GLY A 68 -4.79 -3.64 -12.51
N ILE A 69 -5.00 -2.99 -11.36
CA ILE A 69 -5.38 -3.60 -10.08
C ILE A 69 -6.82 -3.24 -9.73
N ARG A 70 -7.52 -4.21 -9.13
CA ARG A 70 -8.90 -4.06 -8.63
C ARG A 70 -8.94 -4.19 -7.11
N GLY A 71 -9.98 -3.63 -6.52
CA GLY A 71 -10.27 -3.75 -5.09
C GLY A 71 -10.35 -2.37 -4.42
N LEU A 72 -10.13 -2.38 -3.12
CA LEU A 72 -10.17 -1.22 -2.24
C LEU A 72 -8.85 -1.10 -1.48
N VAL A 73 -8.31 0.11 -1.41
CA VAL A 73 -7.17 0.46 -0.55
C VAL A 73 -7.68 0.61 0.88
N MET A 74 -7.13 -0.19 1.80
CA MET A 74 -7.48 -0.17 3.22
C MET A 74 -6.61 0.87 3.96
N VAL A 75 -7.05 2.12 3.99
CA VAL A 75 -6.23 3.23 4.54
C VAL A 75 -6.10 3.15 6.07
N ASP A 76 -7.01 2.46 6.77
CA ASP A 76 -6.93 2.19 8.20
C ASP A 76 -5.92 1.08 8.58
N GLN A 77 -5.42 0.33 7.60
CA GLN A 77 -4.52 -0.82 7.81
C GLN A 77 -3.07 -0.53 7.41
N ILE A 78 -2.60 0.70 7.61
CA ILE A 78 -1.23 1.12 7.27
C ILE A 78 -0.22 0.22 7.97
N LYS A 79 0.80 -0.20 7.23
CA LYS A 79 1.94 -0.93 7.78
C LYS A 79 3.27 -0.35 7.34
N SER A 80 4.22 -0.35 8.26
CA SER A 80 5.64 -0.20 7.94
C SER A 80 6.23 -1.58 7.63
N VAL A 81 6.79 -1.74 6.43
CA VAL A 81 7.32 -3.01 5.95
C VAL A 81 8.77 -2.87 5.51
N ASP A 82 9.62 -3.83 5.89
CA ASP A 82 10.94 -3.98 5.28
C ASP A 82 10.77 -4.49 3.84
N PHE A 83 10.92 -3.60 2.87
CA PHE A 83 10.65 -3.94 1.47
C PHE A 83 11.73 -4.81 0.84
N ARG A 84 12.93 -4.83 1.43
CA ARG A 84 14.06 -5.65 0.96
C ARG A 84 13.91 -7.08 1.45
N ALA A 85 13.67 -7.26 2.75
CA ALA A 85 13.46 -8.56 3.36
C ALA A 85 12.19 -9.25 2.81
N ARG A 86 11.14 -8.48 2.52
CA ARG A 86 9.89 -9.00 1.94
C ARG A 86 9.89 -9.14 0.42
N VAL A 87 11.02 -8.83 -0.23
CA VAL A 87 11.22 -8.95 -1.70
C VAL A 87 10.06 -8.31 -2.46
N VAL A 88 9.78 -7.04 -2.14
CA VAL A 88 8.66 -6.29 -2.72
C VAL A 88 8.83 -6.19 -4.23
N GLN A 89 7.76 -6.43 -4.97
CA GLN A 89 7.75 -6.32 -6.43
C GLN A 89 6.82 -5.21 -6.88
N PHE A 90 7.33 -4.31 -7.72
CA PHE A 90 6.53 -3.31 -8.42
C PHE A 90 5.51 -3.99 -9.35
N MET A 91 4.29 -3.47 -9.38
CA MET A 91 3.24 -3.89 -10.31
C MET A 91 2.96 -2.79 -11.33
N GLU A 92 2.49 -1.63 -10.87
CA GLU A 92 2.18 -0.47 -11.71
C GLU A 92 2.15 0.81 -10.85
N LYS A 93 2.00 1.98 -11.49
CA LYS A 93 1.74 3.25 -10.79
C LYS A 93 0.24 3.46 -10.64
N ALA A 94 -0.18 3.84 -9.45
CA ALA A 94 -1.55 4.23 -9.18
C ALA A 94 -1.94 5.52 -9.94
N PRO A 95 -3.20 5.64 -10.38
CA PRO A 95 -3.73 6.89 -10.91
C PRO A 95 -3.55 8.04 -9.91
N PRO A 96 -3.17 9.27 -10.36
CA PRO A 96 -2.98 10.41 -9.47
C PRO A 96 -4.21 10.74 -8.62
N ILE A 97 -5.41 10.52 -9.17
CA ILE A 97 -6.69 10.75 -8.49
C ILE A 97 -6.84 9.85 -7.26
N LEU A 98 -6.54 8.56 -7.40
CA LEU A 98 -6.57 7.59 -6.30
C LEU A 98 -5.59 7.99 -5.20
N MET A 99 -4.37 8.38 -5.58
CA MET A 99 -3.38 8.80 -4.59
C MET A 99 -3.80 10.04 -3.80
N ARG A 100 -4.51 10.98 -4.44
CA ARG A 100 -5.05 12.15 -3.73
C ARG A 100 -6.10 11.75 -2.70
N GLU A 101 -7.00 10.85 -3.04
CA GLU A 101 -8.04 10.34 -2.12
C GLU A 101 -7.44 9.56 -0.95
N VAL A 102 -6.50 8.65 -1.23
CA VAL A 102 -5.79 7.88 -0.20
C VAL A 102 -5.07 8.81 0.79
N MET A 103 -4.39 9.85 0.29
CA MET A 103 -3.69 10.80 1.16
C MET A 103 -4.64 11.67 1.98
N ALA A 104 -5.79 12.08 1.42
CA ALA A 104 -6.78 12.87 2.15
C ALA A 104 -7.40 12.06 3.31
N ILE A 105 -7.73 10.79 3.08
CA ILE A 105 -8.21 9.91 4.15
C ILE A 105 -7.11 9.62 5.17
N LEU A 106 -5.88 9.39 4.71
CA LEU A 106 -4.75 9.18 5.60
C LEU A 106 -4.55 10.37 6.54
N GLU A 107 -4.59 11.60 6.02
CA GLU A 107 -4.50 12.83 6.81
C GLU A 107 -5.59 12.88 7.88
N ALA A 108 -6.84 12.55 7.54
CA ALA A 108 -7.95 12.50 8.49
C ALA A 108 -7.81 11.42 9.59
N ILE A 109 -6.92 10.44 9.43
CA ILE A 109 -6.65 9.40 10.44
C ILE A 109 -5.53 9.82 11.40
N VAL A 110 -4.54 10.59 10.93
CA VAL A 110 -3.29 10.85 11.66
C VAL A 110 -3.10 12.30 12.13
N ALA A 111 -3.94 13.23 11.67
CA ALA A 111 -3.89 14.66 11.98
C ALA A 111 -5.21 15.14 12.61
#